data_AF-A0A5Q4SFT5-F1
#
_entry.id   AF-A0A5Q4SFT5-F1
#
_cell.length_a   1.000
_cell.length_b   1.000
_cell.length_c   1.000
_cell.angle_alpha   90.00
_cell.angle_beta   90.00
_cell.angle_gamma   90.00
#
_symmetry.space_group_name_H-M   'P 1'
#
loop_
_entity.id
_entity.type
_entity.pdbx_description
1 polymer ?
#
loop_
_entity_poly.entity_id
_entity_poly.type
_entity_poly.pdbx_seq_one_letter_code
_entity_poly.pdbx_strand_id
1 'polypeptide(L)' 'MLRGVLELLVGGGLLVVACDYRNLALWVWDWADVVVTRRSRWGGPWKSPDHMRIGFGIMGAVFVVLGMVNVVG' A
#
# COMPACT_ATOMS: atom_id res chain seq x y z
N MET A 1 19.48 10.75 -3.34
CA MET A 1 18.85 11.56 -2.27
C MET A 1 17.37 11.87 -2.46
N LEU A 2 16.92 12.88 -3.22
CA LEU A 2 15.49 13.29 -3.23
C LEU A 2 14.53 12.18 -3.69
N ARG A 3 14.94 11.41 -4.72
CA ARG A 3 14.21 10.21 -5.18
C ARG A 3 14.12 9.12 -4.10
N GLY A 4 15.21 8.86 -3.39
CA GLY A 4 15.22 7.85 -2.32
C GLY A 4 14.37 8.26 -1.11
N VAL A 5 14.27 9.56 -0.81
CA VAL A 5 13.35 10.09 0.22
C VAL A 5 11.89 9.89 -0.21
N LEU A 6 11.55 10.13 -1.48
CA LEU A 6 10.20 9.85 -2.00
C LEU A 6 9.87 8.36 -1.92
N GLU A 7 10.81 7.49 -2.28
CA GLU A 7 10.65 6.04 -2.18
C GLU A 7 10.47 5.57 -0.73
N LEU A 8 11.15 6.19 0.23
CA LEU A 8 10.95 5.95 1.67
C LEU A 8 9.58 6.41 2.16
N LEU A 9 9.11 7.59 1.74
CA LEU A 9 7.79 8.10 2.13
C LEU A 9 6.67 7.21 1.58
N VAL A 10 6.78 6.81 0.31
CA VAL A 10 5.82 5.90 -0.32
C VAL A 10 5.87 4.53 0.35
N GLY A 11 7.06 3.95 0.52
CA GLY A 11 7.25 2.65 1.15
C GLY A 11 6.75 2.59 2.59
N GLY A 12 7.04 3.62 3.38
CA GLY A 12 6.56 3.78 4.75
C GLY A 12 5.04 3.89 4.82
N GLY A 13 4.44 4.72 3.94
CA GLY A 13 2.98 4.84 3.85
C GLY A 13 2.31 3.50 3.52
N LEU A 14 2.87 2.74 2.58
CA LEU A 14 2.37 1.41 2.22
C LEU A 14 2.48 0.39 3.35
N LEU A 15 3.57 0.43 4.12
CA LEU A 15 3.74 -0.42 5.31
C LEU A 15 2.76 -0.06 6.43
N VAL A 16 2.49 1.22 6.66
CA VAL A 16 1.50 1.66 7.65
C VAL A 16 0.10 1.14 7.31
N VAL A 17 -0.27 1.17 6.02
CA VAL A 17 -1.52 0.60 5.52
C VAL A 17 -1.52 -0.93 5.66
N ALA A 18 -0.40 -1.60 5.37
CA ALA A 18 -0.29 -3.04 5.47
C ALA A 18 -0.35 -3.56 6.93
N CYS A 19 0.25 -2.83 7.87
CA CYS A 19 0.22 -3.13 9.30
C CYS A 19 -1.12 -2.77 9.96
N ASP A 20 -2.07 -2.24 9.20
CA ASP A 20 -3.40 -1.84 9.68
C ASP A 20 -3.37 -0.91 10.89
N TYR A 21 -2.40 0.02 10.92
CA TYR A 21 -2.29 0.94 12.03
C TYR A 21 -3.57 1.79 12.13
N ARG A 22 -4.30 1.67 13.24
CA ARG A 22 -5.61 2.33 13.47
C ARG A 22 -6.68 2.06 12.39
N ASN A 23 -6.77 0.83 11.86
CA ASN A 23 -7.74 0.48 10.81
C ASN A 23 -7.56 1.27 9.50
N LEU A 24 -6.37 1.82 9.24
CA LEU A 24 -6.07 2.54 8.01
C LEU A 24 -6.30 1.69 6.77
N ALA A 25 -6.12 0.36 6.85
CA ALA A 25 -6.36 -0.51 5.72
C ALA A 25 -7.83 -0.51 5.30
N LEU A 26 -8.75 -0.44 6.27
CA LEU A 26 -10.19 -0.36 6.00
C LEU A 26 -10.56 0.99 5.38
N TRP A 27 -9.97 2.09 5.85
CA TRP A 27 -10.25 3.41 5.29
C TRP A 27 -9.74 3.56 3.85
N VAL A 28 -8.53 3.05 3.58
CA VAL A 28 -7.99 2.97 2.22
C VAL A 28 -8.85 2.05 1.35
N TRP A 29 -9.42 0.99 1.93
CA TRP A 29 -10.30 0.08 1.22
C TRP A 29 -11.64 0.70 0.86
N ASP A 30 -12.29 1.38 1.80
CA ASP A 30 -13.54 2.11 1.54
C ASP A 30 -13.32 3.17 0.46
N TRP A 31 -12.20 3.90 0.51
CA TRP A 31 -11.83 4.84 -0.54
C TRP A 31 -11.58 4.13 -1.88
N ALA A 32 -10.86 3.01 -1.87
CA ALA A 32 -10.56 2.24 -3.06
C ALA A 32 -11.82 1.62 -3.69
N ASP A 33 -12.81 1.20 -2.92
CA ASP A 33 -14.08 0.68 -3.44
C ASP A 33 -14.91 1.79 -4.12
N VAL A 34 -14.83 3.03 -3.61
CA VAL A 34 -15.46 4.21 -4.23
C VAL A 34 -14.76 4.61 -5.54
N VAL A 35 -13.42 4.62 -5.56
CA VAL A 35 -12.63 5.08 -6.71
C VAL A 35 -12.47 4.01 -7.78
N VAL A 36 -12.20 2.79 -7.35
CA VAL A 36 -12.00 1.63 -8.22
C VAL A 36 -13.34 0.92 -8.34
N THR A 37 -14.17 1.38 -9.28
CA THR A 37 -15.48 0.80 -9.61
C THR A 37 -15.42 -0.63 -10.18
N ARG A 38 -14.27 -1.31 -10.09
CA ARG A 38 -14.19 -2.74 -10.38
C ARG A 38 -14.89 -3.47 -9.26
N ARG A 39 -16.10 -3.95 -9.55
CA ARG A 39 -16.70 -5.04 -8.79
C ARG A 39 -16.40 -6.36 -9.47
N SER A 40 -16.37 -7.43 -8.69
CA SER A 40 -16.34 -8.78 -9.26
C SER A 40 -17.56 -9.00 -10.16
N ARG A 41 -17.49 -10.00 -11.05
CA ARG A 41 -18.61 -10.39 -11.94
C ARG A 41 -19.94 -10.63 -11.20
N TRP A 42 -19.88 -10.90 -9.89
CA TRP A 42 -21.00 -11.19 -9.02
C TRP A 42 -21.36 -10.03 -8.07
N GLY A 43 -20.83 -8.82 -8.29
CA GLY A 43 -21.15 -7.63 -7.49
C GLY A 43 -20.44 -7.55 -6.13
N GLY A 44 -19.68 -8.57 -5.75
CA GLY A 44 -18.81 -8.55 -4.56
C GLY A 44 -17.53 -7.74 -4.79
N PRO A 45 -16.81 -7.37 -3.71
CA PRO A 45 -15.55 -6.63 -3.79
C PRO A 45 -14.55 -7.33 -4.74
N TRP A 46 -13.79 -6.58 -5.54
CA TRP A 46 -12.86 -7.17 -6.52
C TRP A 46 -11.69 -7.96 -5.93
N LYS A 47 -11.35 -7.72 -4.67
CA LYS A 47 -10.23 -8.36 -3.97
C LYS A 47 -10.51 -8.42 -2.47
N SER A 48 -9.95 -9.41 -1.79
CA SER A 48 -10.03 -9.48 -0.32
C SER A 48 -9.06 -8.47 0.32
N PRO A 49 -9.45 -7.82 1.43
CA PRO A 49 -8.60 -6.86 2.15
C PRO A 49 -7.24 -7.46 2.53
N ASP A 50 -7.21 -8.73 2.94
CA ASP A 50 -5.99 -9.42 3.35
C ASP A 50 -4.99 -9.62 2.22
N HIS A 51 -5.46 -9.98 1.02
CA HIS A 51 -4.57 -10.12 -0.14
C HIS A 51 -3.94 -8.78 -0.56
N MET A 52 -4.64 -7.67 -0.33
CA MET A 52 -4.09 -6.34 -0.57
C MET A 52 -3.14 -5.89 0.52
N ARG A 53 -3.43 -6.17 1.79
CA ARG A 53 -2.49 -5.91 2.90
C ARG A 53 -1.16 -6.58 2.64
N ILE A 54 -1.17 -7.84 2.19
CA ILE A 54 0.05 -8.57 1.82
C ILE A 54 0.73 -7.89 0.62
N GLY A 55 -0.02 -7.53 -0.43
CA GLY A 55 0.55 -6.87 -1.61
C GLY A 55 1.17 -5.50 -1.31
N PHE A 56 0.49 -4.66 -0.55
CA PHE A 56 0.99 -3.36 -0.10
C PHE A 56 2.16 -3.50 0.87
N GLY A 57 2.15 -4.51 1.75
CA GLY A 57 3.26 -4.79 2.64
C GLY A 57 4.53 -5.18 1.86
N ILE A 58 4.41 -6.05 0.87
CA ILE A 58 5.52 -6.45 0.01
C ILE A 58 6.04 -5.25 -0.79
N MET A 59 5.17 -4.51 -1.46
CA MET A 59 5.59 -3.32 -2.22
C MET A 59 6.20 -2.25 -1.31
N GLY A 60 5.62 -2.03 -0.14
CA GLY A 60 6.11 -1.07 0.85
C GLY A 60 7.51 -1.42 1.33
N ALA A 61 7.76 -2.68 1.68
CA ALA A 61 9.09 -3.16 2.07
C ALA A 61 10.12 -2.96 0.94
N VAL A 62 9.76 -3.30 -0.31
CA VAL A 62 10.64 -3.10 -1.47
C VAL A 62 10.98 -1.62 -1.67
N PHE A 63 9.97 -0.74 -1.60
CA PHE A 63 10.18 0.70 -1.74
C PHE A 63 11.02 1.29 -0.62
N VAL A 64 10.86 0.82 0.62
CA VAL A 64 11.72 1.25 1.74
C VAL A 64 13.17 0.83 1.51
N VAL A 65 13.41 -0.42 1.10
CA VAL A 65 14.77 -0.92 0.84
C VAL A 65 15.43 -0.14 -0.29
N LEU A 66 14.71 0.05 -1.41
CA LEU A 66 15.22 0.84 -2.54
C LEU A 66 15.48 2.30 -2.15
N GLY A 67 14.57 2.89 -1.38
CA GLY A 67 14.72 4.25 -0.87
C GLY A 67 15.94 4.39 0.05
N MET A 68 16.18 3.45 0.95
CA MET A 68 17.40 3.42 1.78
C MET A 68 18.66 3.33 0.92
N VAL A 69 18.69 2.42 -0.07
CA VAL A 69 19.82 2.28 -0.99
C VAL A 69 20.08 3.56 -1.77
N ASN A 70 19.03 4.23 -2.27
CA ASN A 70 19.13 5.48 -3.05
C ASN A 70 19.38 6.75 -2.22
N VAL A 71 19.28 6.67 -0.90
CA VAL A 71 19.64 7.76 0.03
C VAL A 71 21.07 7.59 0.55
N VAL A 72 21.48 6.35 0.80
CA VAL A 72 22.81 6.02 1.38
C VAL A 72 23.89 5.89 0.31
N GLY A 73 23.55 5.43 -0.90
CA GLY A 73 24.44 5.39 -2.07
C GLY A 73 24.45 6.70 -2.84
#